data_AF-A0A0D2LWN9-F1
#
_entry.id   AF-A0A0D2LWN9-F1
#
_cell.length_a   1.000
_cell.length_b   1.000
_cell.length_c   1.000
_cell.angle_alpha   90.00
_cell.angle_beta   90.00
_cell.angle_gamma   90.00
#
_symmetry.space_group_name_H-M   'P 1'
#
loop_
_entity.id
_entity.type
_entity.pdbx_description
1 polymer ?
#
loop_
_entity_poly.entity_id
_entity_poly.type
_entity_poly.pdbx_seq_one_letter_code
_entity_poly.pdbx_strand_id
1 'polypeptide(L)' 'RANRTVTQMLRQCIDSKQTDWVAKLPSIEFAINSSRSASTGYAPFFLNTGLMPRSMI' A
#
# COMPACT_ATOMS: atom_id res chain seq x y z
N ARG A 1 12.33 -4.38 -2.90
CA ARG A 1 11.68 -3.13 -3.37
C ARG A 1 10.44 -2.80 -2.54
N ALA A 2 9.48 -3.73 -2.40
CA ALA A 2 8.24 -3.54 -1.63
C ALA A 2 8.48 -3.04 -0.19
N ASN A 3 9.33 -3.71 0.59
CA ASN A 3 9.62 -3.31 1.98
C ASN A 3 10.12 -1.86 2.10
N ARG A 4 10.93 -1.39 1.15
CA ARG A 4 11.40 0.01 1.13
C ARG A 4 10.25 0.99 0.90
N THR A 5 9.31 0.67 0.01
CA THR A 5 8.10 1.47 -0.24
C THR A 5 7.20 1.48 0.99
N VAL A 6 6.98 0.32 1.64
CA VAL A 6 6.21 0.22 2.88
C VAL A 6 6.81 1.10 3.97
N THR A 7 8.11 1.00 4.23
CA THR A 7 8.79 1.84 5.22
C THR A 7 8.71 3.33 4.88
N GLN A 8 8.80 3.69 3.60
CA GLN A 8 8.66 5.08 3.17
C GLN A 8 7.25 5.62 3.42
N MET A 9 6.21 4.85 3.11
CA MET A 9 4.83 5.26 3.37
C MET A 9 4.52 5.32 4.86
N LEU A 10 5.00 4.36 5.65
CA LEU A 10 4.89 4.39 7.11
C LEU A 10 5.49 5.68 7.68
N ARG A 11 6.71 6.06 7.28
CA ARG A 11 7.34 7.32 7.73
C ARG A 11 6.57 8.58 7.34
N GLN A 12 5.79 8.54 6.26
CA GLN A 12 5.04 9.71 5.77
C GLN A 12 3.61 9.78 6.33
N CYS A 13 3.01 8.65 6.67
CA CYS A 13 1.58 8.55 7.00
C CYS A 13 1.29 8.35 8.49
N ILE A 14 2.29 7.97 9.28
CA ILE A 14 2.19 7.76 10.73
C ILE A 14 2.41 9.11 11.44
N ASP A 15 1.73 9.30 12.58
CA ASP A 15 1.96 10.42 13.48
C ASP A 15 3.43 10.51 13.95
N SER A 16 3.86 11.71 14.35
CA SER A 16 5.22 11.96 14.87
C SER A 16 5.53 11.11 16.11
N LYS A 17 4.52 10.75 16.91
CA LYS A 17 4.64 9.86 18.07
C LYS A 17 4.74 8.38 17.71
N GLN A 18 4.53 8.03 16.44
CA GLN A 18 4.59 6.67 15.92
C GLN A 18 3.63 5.67 16.60
N THR A 19 2.49 6.13 17.10
CA THR A 19 1.54 5.30 17.85
C THR A 19 0.41 4.73 17.00
N ASP A 20 0.14 5.29 15.82
CA ASP A 20 -1.00 4.94 14.96
C ASP A 20 -0.64 4.02 13.79
N TRP A 21 0.59 3.49 13.77
CA TRP A 21 1.10 2.69 12.65
C TRP A 21 0.25 1.45 12.35
N VAL A 22 -0.26 0.79 13.39
CA VAL A 22 -1.14 -0.39 13.25
C VAL A 22 -2.43 -0.01 12.54
N ALA A 23 -3.02 1.13 12.89
CA ALA A 23 -4.26 1.61 12.28
C ALA A 23 -4.06 2.07 10.83
N LYS A 24 -2.87 2.60 10.49
CA LYS A 24 -2.53 3.04 9.14
C LYS A 24 -2.09 1.91 8.21
N LEU A 25 -1.66 0.77 8.77
CA LEU A 25 -1.09 -0.34 8.01
C LEU A 25 -2.03 -0.88 6.91
N PRO A 26 -3.34 -1.12 7.15
CA PRO A 26 -4.24 -1.61 6.10
C PRO A 26 -4.38 -0.62 4.94
N SER A 27 -4.42 0.68 5.22
CA SER A 27 -4.49 1.72 4.17
C SER A 27 -3.22 1.78 3.33
N ILE A 28 -2.06 1.63 3.97
CA ILE A 28 -0.76 1.61 3.28
C ILE A 28 -0.64 0.35 2.40
N GLU A 29 -1.02 -0.81 2.93
CA GLU A 29 -1.06 -2.06 2.17
C GLU A 29 -1.97 -1.92 0.95
N PHE A 30 -3.19 -1.41 1.15
CA PHE A 30 -4.15 -1.21 0.07
C PHE A 30 -3.62 -0.27 -1.00
N ALA A 31 -3.00 0.84 -0.62
CA ALA A 31 -2.41 1.79 -1.56
C ALA A 31 -1.29 1.14 -2.40
N ILE A 32 -0.40 0.37 -1.76
CA ILE A 32 0.70 -0.32 -2.45
C ILE A 32 0.14 -1.37 -3.41
N ASN A 33 -0.80 -2.20 -2.96
CA ASN A 33 -1.36 -3.29 -3.76
C ASN A 33 -2.30 -2.80 -4.87
N SER A 34 -2.83 -1.59 -4.76
CA SER A 34 -3.62 -0.94 -5.81
C SER A 34 -2.77 -0.14 -6.81
N SER A 35 -1.53 0.22 -6.44
CA SER A 35 -0.64 0.99 -7.30
C SER A 35 -0.07 0.15 -8.45
N ARG A 36 -0.02 0.73 -9.65
CA ARG A 36 0.57 0.09 -10.83
C ARG A 36 2.08 -0.02 -10.66
N SER A 37 2.64 -1.23 -10.70
CA SER A 37 4.09 -1.39 -10.68
C SER A 37 4.68 -1.04 -12.04
N ALA A 38 5.75 -0.25 -12.06
CA ALA A 38 6.45 0.12 -13.30
C ALA A 38 7.08 -1.07 -14.04
N SER A 39 7.40 -2.16 -13.34
CA SER A 39 8.04 -3.33 -13.94
C SER A 39 7.06 -4.25 -14.67
N THR A 40 5.85 -4.40 -14.14
CA THR A 40 4.82 -5.28 -14.73
C THR A 40 3.75 -4.49 -15.48
N GLY A 41 3.64 -3.19 -15.22
CA GLY A 41 2.55 -2.39 -15.76
C GLY A 41 1.18 -2.78 -15.19
N TYR A 42 1.10 -3.52 -14.08
CA TYR A 42 -0.17 -3.89 -13.45
C TYR A 42 -0.11 -3.66 -11.94
N ALA A 43 -1.27 -3.48 -11.33
CA ALA A 43 -1.41 -3.45 -9.88
C ALA A 43 -1.26 -4.87 -9.29
N PRO A 44 -0.58 -5.05 -8.16
CA PRO A 44 -0.50 -6.35 -7.48
C PRO A 44 -1.86 -7.02 -7.24
N PHE A 45 -2.90 -6.26 -6.86
CA PHE A 45 -4.25 -6.81 -6.72
C PHE A 45 -4.77 -7.45 -8.00
N PHE A 46 -4.57 -6.77 -9.13
CA PHE A 46 -4.97 -7.28 -10.44
C PHE A 46 -4.19 -8.54 -10.81
N LEU A 47 -2.88 -8.57 -10.52
CA LEU A 47 -2.06 -9.76 -10.80
C LEU A 47 -2.43 -10.96 -9.93
N ASN A 48 -2.87 -10.74 -8.69
CA ASN A 48 -3.19 -11.83 -7.77
C ASN A 48 -4.63 -12.35 -7.93
N THR A 49 -5.58 -11.48 -8.26
CA THR A 49 -7.01 -11.82 -8.26
C THR A 49 -7.70 -11.67 -9.62
N GLY A 50 -7.01 -11.08 -10.60
CA GLY A 50 -7.61 -10.71 -11.89
C GLY A 50 -8.57 -9.51 -11.79
N LEU A 51 -8.78 -8.95 -10.61
CA LEU A 51 -9.72 -7.87 -10.34
C LEU A 51 -9.04 -6.75 -9.55
N MET A 52 -9.57 -5.53 -9.69
CA MET A 52 -9.16 -4.41 -8.84
C MET A 52 -10.22 -4.25 -7.74
N PRO A 53 -9.84 -4.25 -6.45
CA PRO A 53 -10.80 -4.10 -5.36
C PRO A 53 -11.44 -2.71 -5.41
N ARG A 54 -12.65 -2.61 -4.84
CA ARG A 54 -13.35 -1.33 -4.72
C ARG A 54 -12.56 -0.39 -3.80
N SER A 55 -12.70 0.91 -4.06
CA SER A 55 -12.11 1.97 -3.23
C SER A 55 -12.35 1.70 -1.75
N MET A 56 -11.32 1.89 -0.94
CA MET A 56 -11.37 1.80 0.51
C MET A 56 -12.12 3.05 1.02
N ILE A 57 -13.45 2.95 1.12
CA ILE A 57 -14.37 3.97 1.65
C ILE A 57 -15.11 3.36 2.83
#